data_AF-A0A970HUR0-F1
#
_entry.id   AF-A0A970HUR0-F1
#
_cell.length_a   1.000
_cell.length_b   1.000
_cell.length_c   1.000
_cell.angle_alpha   90.00
_cell.angle_beta   90.00
_cell.angle_gamma   90.00
#
_symmetry.space_group_name_H-M   'P 1'
#
loop_
_entity.id
_entity.type
_entity.pdbx_description
1 polymer ?
#
loop_
_entity_poly.entity_id
_entity_poly.type
_entity_poly.pdbx_seq_one_letter_code
_entity_poly.pdbx_strand_id
1 'polypeptide(L)'
;VDLEEYDYTPTSKSLIRATEGTVLERIPPRVHIRKGAPLELPHIMMLIDDPGRTVIEQVKPSGKPVYDGELYGGGNITGWVLDSEACERVRKALSGLAEPNRLCDMYGSDKDPLIFAVGDGNHSLAAAKTYWEEIKRSLTKEEAANHPARRALVELVNIHDTSVKFEPIYRLVIGVDPGRLISALTLYAQENSRNETLPEHHQVIYYKSYGTKGEVYFTTAPHMLTVGTLDAFLDEYINSSPGKKPVVDYIHGMENLNRLAETRRDAVGFSFTGMKKNELFASVIKYGPLPRKAFSIGSADDKRYYVEARRIKTDAELSG
;
A
#
# COMPACT_ATOMS: atom_id res chain seq x y z
N VAL A 1 -5.79 -15.52 -1.92
CA VAL A 1 -5.82 -15.00 -3.32
C VAL A 1 -5.31 -16.06 -4.28
N ASP A 2 -5.94 -16.23 -5.44
CA ASP A 2 -5.36 -16.99 -6.56
C ASP A 2 -4.37 -16.09 -7.32
N LEU A 3 -3.12 -16.52 -7.46
CA LEU A 3 -2.09 -15.71 -8.12
C LEU A 3 -2.30 -15.65 -9.63
N GLU A 4 -3.10 -16.52 -10.24
CA GLU A 4 -3.50 -16.36 -11.66
C GLU A 4 -4.30 -15.07 -11.90
N GLU A 5 -5.06 -14.62 -10.90
CA GLU A 5 -5.92 -13.42 -10.97
C GLU A 5 -5.21 -12.13 -10.53
N TYR A 6 -3.92 -12.22 -10.21
CA TYR A 6 -3.11 -11.09 -9.74
C TYR A 6 -2.02 -10.73 -10.75
N ASP A 7 -2.00 -9.45 -11.11
CA ASP A 7 -0.95 -8.84 -11.92
C ASP A 7 -0.45 -7.55 -11.27
N TYR A 8 0.84 -7.52 -10.95
CA TYR A 8 1.52 -6.39 -10.32
C TYR A 8 2.12 -5.39 -11.32
N THR A 9 1.88 -5.56 -12.63
CA THR A 9 2.31 -4.56 -13.62
C THR A 9 1.58 -3.22 -13.42
N PRO A 10 2.22 -2.08 -13.71
CA PRO A 10 1.58 -0.76 -13.52
C PRO A 10 0.30 -0.55 -14.34
N THR A 11 0.17 -1.26 -15.46
CA THR A 11 -0.99 -1.18 -16.37
C THR A 11 -2.08 -2.22 -16.06
N SER A 12 -1.95 -2.95 -14.96
CA SER A 12 -2.88 -4.00 -14.56
C SER A 12 -4.29 -3.43 -14.33
N LYS A 13 -5.27 -4.06 -14.99
CA LYS A 13 -6.71 -3.79 -14.84
C LYS A 13 -7.42 -4.89 -14.06
N SER A 14 -6.67 -5.80 -13.43
CA SER A 14 -7.21 -6.93 -12.68
C SER A 14 -8.05 -6.48 -11.49
N LEU A 15 -8.84 -7.42 -10.94
CA LEU A 15 -9.67 -7.18 -9.76
C LEU A 15 -8.85 -6.99 -8.47
N ILE A 16 -7.56 -7.34 -8.50
CA ILE A 16 -6.61 -7.24 -7.40
C ILE A 16 -5.47 -6.32 -7.80
N ARG A 17 -5.43 -5.09 -7.27
CA ARG A 17 -4.39 -4.11 -7.64
C ARG A 17 -3.52 -3.73 -6.45
N ALA A 18 -2.25 -3.51 -6.75
CA ALA A 18 -1.31 -2.94 -5.80
C ALA A 18 -1.66 -1.46 -5.53
N THR A 19 -1.68 -1.05 -4.27
CA THR A 19 -1.89 0.36 -3.90
C THR A 19 -0.62 1.20 -4.08
N GLU A 20 0.55 0.56 -4.05
CA GLU A 20 1.87 1.17 -4.21
C GLU A 20 2.62 0.44 -5.33
N GLY A 21 3.41 1.17 -6.12
CA GLY A 21 4.32 0.55 -7.09
C GLY A 21 5.29 -0.43 -6.42
N THR A 22 5.46 -1.60 -7.03
CA THR A 22 6.44 -2.59 -6.57
C THR A 22 7.85 -2.23 -7.05
N VAL A 23 8.81 -2.25 -6.12
CA VAL A 23 10.23 -2.08 -6.45
C VAL A 23 10.77 -3.42 -6.96
N LEU A 24 10.98 -3.52 -8.26
CA LEU A 24 11.34 -4.77 -8.94
C LEU A 24 12.63 -5.37 -8.37
N GLU A 25 13.61 -4.55 -7.98
CA GLU A 25 14.88 -4.97 -7.41
C GLU A 25 14.73 -5.69 -6.06
N ARG A 26 13.60 -5.49 -5.36
CA ARG A 26 13.30 -6.15 -4.08
C ARG A 26 12.64 -7.51 -4.24
N ILE A 27 12.20 -7.87 -5.45
CA ILE A 27 11.51 -9.14 -5.72
C ILE A 27 12.49 -10.32 -5.70
N PRO A 28 13.64 -10.32 -6.42
CA PRO A 28 14.53 -11.48 -6.48
C PRO A 28 15.02 -12.00 -5.13
N PRO A 29 15.45 -11.15 -4.17
CA PRO A 29 15.85 -11.62 -2.84
C PRO A 29 14.71 -12.33 -2.09
N ARG A 30 13.47 -11.83 -2.22
CA ARG A 30 12.28 -12.43 -1.60
C ARG A 30 11.92 -13.77 -2.24
N VAL A 31 12.01 -13.86 -3.56
CA VAL A 31 11.82 -15.12 -4.30
C VAL A 31 12.86 -16.15 -3.88
N HIS A 32 14.12 -15.75 -3.70
CA HIS A 32 15.18 -16.65 -3.26
C HIS A 32 14.91 -17.26 -1.87
N ILE A 33 14.51 -16.44 -0.90
CA ILE A 33 14.11 -16.93 0.43
C ILE A 33 12.91 -17.90 0.31
N ARG A 34 11.93 -17.55 -0.51
CA ARG A 34 10.71 -18.35 -0.72
C ARG A 34 11.00 -19.73 -1.32
N LYS A 35 11.94 -19.85 -2.26
CA LYS A 35 12.35 -21.12 -2.89
C LYS A 35 12.80 -22.17 -1.86
N GLY A 36 13.50 -21.74 -0.83
CA GLY A 36 14.00 -22.62 0.23
C GLY A 36 12.95 -23.01 1.27
N ALA A 37 11.81 -22.30 1.34
CA ALA A 37 10.91 -22.39 2.47
C ALA A 37 9.79 -23.43 2.28
N PRO A 38 9.47 -24.27 3.28
CA PRO A 38 8.30 -25.16 3.25
C PRO A 38 7.00 -24.44 3.60
N LEU A 39 7.12 -23.39 4.43
CA LEU A 39 6.03 -22.57 4.95
C LEU A 39 6.29 -21.10 4.64
N GLU A 40 5.22 -20.34 4.49
CA GLU A 40 5.21 -18.89 4.37
C GLU A 40 4.38 -18.28 5.50
N LEU A 41 4.82 -17.13 6.02
CA LEU A 41 4.04 -16.27 6.92
C LEU A 41 3.97 -14.85 6.31
N PRO A 42 3.34 -14.68 5.14
CA PRO A 42 3.33 -13.40 4.47
C PRO A 42 2.32 -12.48 5.15
N HIS A 43 2.76 -11.30 5.58
CA HIS A 43 1.83 -10.24 5.91
C HIS A 43 1.43 -9.51 4.64
N ILE A 44 0.30 -9.93 4.08
CA ILE A 44 -0.32 -9.29 2.92
C ILE A 44 -1.71 -8.86 3.37
N MET A 45 -1.88 -7.56 3.58
CA MET A 45 -3.17 -6.98 3.92
C MET A 45 -3.90 -6.61 2.62
N MET A 46 -5.08 -7.18 2.45
CA MET A 46 -5.95 -6.97 1.30
C MET A 46 -7.19 -6.21 1.73
N LEU A 47 -7.36 -5.02 1.18
CA LEU A 47 -8.45 -4.12 1.49
C LEU A 47 -9.65 -4.39 0.59
N ILE A 48 -10.85 -4.26 1.15
CA ILE A 48 -12.12 -4.15 0.42
C ILE A 48 -12.80 -2.81 0.73
N ASP A 49 -13.53 -2.27 -0.24
CA ASP A 49 -14.39 -1.10 -0.07
C ASP A 49 -15.84 -1.55 0.17
N ASP A 50 -16.13 -1.85 1.44
CA ASP A 50 -17.46 -2.32 1.84
C ASP A 50 -18.08 -1.44 2.94
N PRO A 51 -18.60 -0.24 2.59
CA PRO A 51 -19.19 0.68 3.57
C PRO A 51 -20.41 0.06 4.27
N GLY A 52 -21.09 -0.90 3.61
CA GLY A 52 -22.22 -1.63 4.17
C GLY A 52 -21.84 -2.72 5.16
N ARG A 53 -20.54 -3.01 5.37
CA ARG A 53 -20.04 -4.01 6.33
C ARG A 53 -20.72 -5.37 6.16
N THR A 54 -20.83 -5.80 4.92
CA THR A 54 -21.59 -6.98 4.46
C THR A 54 -20.75 -8.25 4.41
N VAL A 55 -19.42 -8.13 4.29
CA VAL A 55 -18.52 -9.27 4.16
C VAL A 55 -18.00 -9.77 5.51
N ILE A 56 -17.12 -9.01 6.16
CA ILE A 56 -16.33 -9.48 7.31
C ILE A 56 -17.17 -9.41 8.59
N GLU A 57 -17.85 -8.28 8.79
CA GLU A 57 -18.58 -7.97 10.01
C GLU A 57 -19.85 -8.81 10.19
N GLN A 58 -20.31 -9.47 9.13
CA GLN A 58 -21.44 -10.41 9.18
C GLN A 58 -21.01 -11.84 9.51
N VAL A 59 -19.70 -12.13 9.55
CA VAL A 59 -19.19 -13.45 9.89
C VAL A 59 -19.38 -13.68 11.39
N LYS A 60 -20.21 -14.67 11.72
CA LYS A 60 -20.36 -15.16 13.09
C LYS A 60 -19.58 -16.47 13.22
N PRO A 61 -18.42 -16.48 13.89
CA PRO A 61 -17.69 -17.71 14.11
C PRO A 61 -18.55 -18.68 14.94
N SER A 62 -18.50 -19.96 14.60
CA SER A 62 -19.17 -21.04 15.31
C SER A 62 -18.12 -22.02 15.85
N GLY A 63 -18.44 -22.74 16.93
CA GLY A 63 -17.53 -23.72 17.53
C GLY A 63 -16.40 -23.13 18.38
N LYS A 64 -15.39 -23.97 18.66
CA LYS A 64 -14.24 -23.60 19.48
C LYS A 64 -13.18 -22.88 18.65
N PRO A 65 -12.52 -21.83 19.19
CA PRO A 65 -11.40 -21.20 18.51
C PRO A 65 -10.27 -22.21 18.28
N VAL A 66 -9.57 -22.08 17.15
CA VAL A 66 -8.37 -22.85 16.84
C VAL A 66 -7.13 -22.29 17.54
N TYR A 67 -7.16 -21.01 17.87
CA TYR A 67 -6.19 -20.36 18.75
C TYR A 67 -6.90 -19.27 19.56
N ASP A 68 -6.51 -19.14 20.82
CA ASP A 68 -6.99 -18.15 21.78
C ASP A 68 -5.83 -17.87 22.74
N GLY A 69 -5.35 -16.63 22.78
CA GLY A 69 -4.20 -16.29 23.63
C GLY A 69 -3.83 -14.83 23.64
N GLU A 70 -2.91 -14.50 24.54
CA GLU A 70 -2.38 -13.16 24.72
C GLU A 70 -1.24 -12.89 23.70
N LEU A 71 -1.27 -11.71 23.10
CA LEU A 71 -0.19 -11.16 22.30
C LEU A 71 0.74 -10.38 23.24
N TYR A 72 2.06 -10.58 23.13
CA TYR A 72 3.10 -10.01 24.00
C TYR A 72 3.08 -8.47 24.13
N GLY A 73 2.15 -7.93 24.92
CA GLY A 73 1.84 -6.49 25.00
C GLY A 73 0.90 -5.98 23.90
N GLY A 74 0.31 -6.87 23.09
CA GLY A 74 -0.60 -6.55 21.98
C GLY A 74 -2.08 -6.80 22.25
N GLY A 75 -2.44 -7.20 23.47
CA GLY A 75 -3.81 -7.58 23.83
C GLY A 75 -4.06 -9.07 23.67
N ASN A 76 -5.24 -9.47 23.21
CA ASN A 76 -5.62 -10.87 23.01
C ASN A 76 -6.02 -11.13 21.56
N ILE A 77 -5.79 -12.35 21.10
CA ILE A 77 -6.21 -12.80 19.78
C ILE A 77 -6.96 -14.13 19.88
N THR A 78 -7.98 -14.25 19.05
CA THR A 78 -8.77 -15.47 18.88
C THR A 78 -9.02 -15.71 17.41
N GLY A 79 -8.97 -16.95 16.95
CA GLY A 79 -9.21 -17.32 15.56
C GLY A 79 -10.08 -18.56 15.42
N TRP A 80 -10.87 -18.61 14.35
CA TRP A 80 -11.78 -19.71 14.04
C TRP A 80 -11.62 -20.13 12.58
N VAL A 81 -11.84 -21.42 12.33
CA VAL A 81 -12.04 -21.91 10.96
C VAL A 81 -13.52 -21.71 10.61
N LEU A 82 -13.76 -21.13 9.44
CA LEU A 82 -15.12 -20.96 8.94
C LEU A 82 -15.70 -22.28 8.45
N ASP A 83 -16.93 -22.57 8.83
CA ASP A 83 -17.70 -23.67 8.26
C ASP A 83 -18.10 -23.40 6.81
N SER A 84 -18.57 -24.43 6.10
CA SER A 84 -18.92 -24.33 4.68
C SER A 84 -20.02 -23.30 4.40
N GLU A 85 -20.98 -23.12 5.31
CA GLU A 85 -22.04 -22.14 5.13
C GLU A 85 -21.52 -20.71 5.30
N ALA A 86 -20.67 -20.47 6.29
CA ALA A 86 -19.99 -19.19 6.50
C ALA A 86 -19.10 -18.86 5.29
N CYS A 87 -18.37 -19.84 4.77
CA CYS A 87 -17.57 -19.67 3.55
C CYS A 87 -18.43 -19.23 2.36
N GLU A 88 -19.58 -19.87 2.13
CA GLU A 88 -20.45 -19.49 1.01
C GLU A 88 -21.10 -18.12 1.21
N ARG A 89 -21.46 -17.75 2.45
CA ARG A 89 -21.93 -16.39 2.76
C ARG A 89 -20.87 -15.33 2.45
N VAL A 90 -19.62 -15.54 2.87
CA VAL A 90 -18.50 -14.65 2.56
C VAL A 90 -18.28 -14.57 1.05
N ARG A 91 -18.29 -15.71 0.35
CA ARG A 91 -18.11 -15.77 -1.10
C ARG A 91 -19.20 -15.00 -1.84
N LYS A 92 -20.46 -15.18 -1.45
CA LYS A 92 -21.61 -14.44 -2.01
C LYS A 92 -21.50 -12.94 -1.74
N ALA A 93 -21.12 -12.54 -0.53
CA ALA A 93 -20.95 -11.12 -0.19
C ALA A 93 -19.81 -10.47 -1.01
N LEU A 94 -18.67 -11.16 -1.17
CA LEU A 94 -17.57 -10.71 -2.03
C LEU A 94 -17.99 -10.61 -3.50
N SER A 95 -18.75 -11.57 -4.02
CA SER A 95 -19.34 -11.46 -5.37
C SER A 95 -20.26 -10.25 -5.49
N GLY A 96 -21.03 -9.92 -4.44
CA GLY A 96 -21.85 -8.72 -4.39
C GLY A 96 -21.05 -7.41 -4.46
N LEU A 97 -19.81 -7.39 -3.97
CA LEU A 97 -18.89 -6.24 -4.13
C LEU A 97 -18.41 -6.09 -5.58
N ALA A 98 -18.37 -7.19 -6.33
CA ALA A 98 -17.92 -7.24 -7.72
C ALA A 98 -19.00 -6.82 -8.74
N GLU A 99 -20.25 -6.64 -8.29
CA GLU A 99 -21.38 -6.37 -9.18
C GLU A 99 -21.14 -5.08 -9.99
N PRO A 100 -21.20 -5.13 -11.34
CA PRO A 100 -20.89 -3.98 -12.18
C PRO A 100 -21.68 -2.74 -11.83
N ASN A 101 -22.99 -2.87 -11.56
CA ASN A 101 -23.83 -1.73 -11.20
C ASN A 101 -23.35 -1.05 -9.91
N ARG A 102 -22.97 -1.83 -8.89
CA ARG A 102 -22.42 -1.28 -7.64
C ARG A 102 -21.11 -0.53 -7.88
N LEU A 103 -20.21 -1.09 -8.69
CA LEU A 103 -18.93 -0.46 -9.01
C LEU A 103 -19.13 0.81 -9.86
N CYS A 104 -20.07 0.79 -10.80
CA CYS A 104 -20.47 1.97 -11.57
C CYS A 104 -21.03 3.08 -10.66
N ASP A 105 -21.87 2.73 -9.70
CA ASP A 105 -22.46 3.70 -8.75
C ASP A 105 -21.38 4.32 -7.85
N MET A 106 -20.39 3.53 -7.41
CA MET A 106 -19.33 4.02 -6.52
C MET A 106 -18.20 4.76 -7.26
N TYR A 107 -17.84 4.34 -8.47
CA TYR A 107 -16.62 4.80 -9.16
C TYR A 107 -16.82 5.31 -10.59
N GLY A 108 -18.02 5.19 -11.15
CA GLY A 108 -18.35 5.55 -12.53
C GLY A 108 -18.23 4.38 -13.52
N SER A 109 -19.00 4.46 -14.61
CA SER A 109 -19.21 3.35 -15.57
C SER A 109 -18.05 3.02 -16.50
N ASP A 110 -17.13 3.96 -16.73
CA ASP A 110 -16.03 3.80 -17.70
C ASP A 110 -14.74 3.28 -17.06
N LYS A 111 -14.83 2.68 -15.86
CA LYS A 111 -13.69 2.29 -15.05
C LYS A 111 -13.57 0.78 -14.93
N ASP A 112 -12.33 0.28 -15.06
CA ASP A 112 -12.04 -1.14 -14.86
C ASP A 112 -12.28 -1.51 -13.39
N PRO A 113 -13.03 -2.59 -13.09
CA PRO A 113 -13.43 -2.95 -11.74
C PRO A 113 -12.23 -3.25 -10.83
N LEU A 114 -12.31 -2.79 -9.57
CA LEU A 114 -11.35 -3.09 -8.50
C LEU A 114 -12.13 -3.57 -7.29
N ILE A 115 -11.83 -4.78 -6.82
CA ILE A 115 -12.47 -5.36 -5.63
C ILE A 115 -11.49 -5.37 -4.46
N PHE A 116 -10.23 -5.68 -4.76
CA PHE A 116 -9.20 -5.88 -3.76
C PHE A 116 -8.03 -4.93 -4.00
N ALA A 117 -7.74 -4.10 -3.01
CA ALA A 117 -6.56 -3.23 -3.01
C ALA A 117 -5.52 -3.79 -2.04
N VAL A 118 -4.30 -4.05 -2.48
CA VAL A 118 -3.24 -4.57 -1.62
C VAL A 118 -2.71 -3.43 -0.75
N GLY A 119 -3.15 -3.36 0.51
CA GLY A 119 -2.84 -2.27 1.44
C GLY A 119 -1.45 -2.37 2.07
N ASP A 120 -1.00 -3.59 2.39
CA ASP A 120 0.37 -3.88 2.80
C ASP A 120 0.82 -5.22 2.20
N GLY A 121 2.13 -5.43 2.10
CA GLY A 121 2.69 -6.66 1.55
C GLY A 121 2.74 -6.71 0.01
N ASN A 122 2.64 -5.58 -0.70
CA ASN A 122 2.74 -5.49 -2.16
C ASN A 122 3.94 -6.29 -2.73
N HIS A 123 5.14 -6.12 -2.16
CA HIS A 123 6.34 -6.85 -2.58
C HIS A 123 6.29 -8.34 -2.25
N SER A 124 5.64 -8.72 -1.15
CA SER A 124 5.46 -10.12 -0.75
C SER A 124 4.51 -10.84 -1.71
N LEU A 125 3.40 -10.21 -2.08
CA LEU A 125 2.45 -10.76 -3.05
C LEU A 125 3.06 -10.85 -4.45
N ALA A 126 3.80 -9.83 -4.89
CA ALA A 126 4.55 -9.87 -6.15
C ALA A 126 5.60 -11.00 -6.15
N ALA A 127 6.36 -11.17 -5.07
CA ALA A 127 7.31 -12.28 -4.96
C ALA A 127 6.62 -13.66 -4.98
N ALA A 128 5.43 -13.78 -4.36
CA ALA A 128 4.63 -15.00 -4.45
C ALA A 128 4.19 -15.28 -5.89
N LYS A 129 3.72 -14.27 -6.63
CA LYS A 129 3.36 -14.36 -8.05
C LYS A 129 4.56 -14.75 -8.91
N THR A 130 5.71 -14.09 -8.76
CA THR A 130 6.92 -14.41 -9.53
C THR A 130 7.36 -15.85 -9.28
N TYR A 131 7.39 -16.29 -8.02
CA TYR A 131 7.72 -17.68 -7.69
C TYR A 131 6.74 -18.68 -8.30
N TRP A 132 5.44 -18.37 -8.25
CA TRP A 132 4.41 -19.21 -8.87
C TRP A 132 4.62 -19.34 -10.39
N GLU A 133 4.87 -18.24 -11.09
CA GLU A 133 5.15 -18.26 -12.54
C GLU A 133 6.43 -19.01 -12.92
N GLU A 134 7.42 -19.07 -12.02
CA GLU A 134 8.63 -19.87 -12.23
C GLU A 134 8.33 -21.36 -12.14
N ILE A 135 7.67 -21.82 -11.07
CA ILE A 135 7.41 -23.25 -10.86
C ILE A 135 6.34 -23.78 -11.81
N LYS A 136 5.34 -22.97 -12.16
CA LYS A 136 4.24 -23.36 -13.06
C LYS A 136 4.76 -23.85 -14.42
N ARG A 137 5.91 -23.35 -14.88
CA ARG A 137 6.54 -23.73 -16.15
C ARG A 137 6.98 -25.20 -16.19
N SER A 138 7.25 -25.81 -15.04
CA SER A 138 7.64 -27.21 -14.93
C SER A 138 6.50 -28.15 -14.53
N LEU A 139 5.28 -27.63 -14.35
CA LEU A 139 4.12 -28.41 -13.92
C LEU A 139 3.19 -28.71 -15.09
N THR A 140 2.54 -29.87 -15.03
CA THR A 140 1.36 -30.15 -15.86
C THR A 140 0.18 -29.26 -15.43
N LYS A 141 -0.85 -29.16 -16.27
CA LYS A 141 -2.07 -28.38 -15.94
C LYS A 141 -2.75 -28.89 -14.66
N GLU A 142 -2.75 -30.20 -14.44
CA GLU A 142 -3.40 -30.83 -13.28
C GLU A 142 -2.60 -30.56 -12.00
N GLU A 143 -1.28 -30.70 -12.04
CA GLU A 143 -0.40 -30.33 -10.92
C GLU A 143 -0.53 -28.84 -10.60
N ALA A 144 -0.50 -27.99 -11.62
CA ALA A 144 -0.62 -26.54 -11.46
C ALA A 144 -1.97 -26.12 -10.85
N ALA A 145 -3.06 -26.84 -11.12
CA ALA A 145 -4.38 -26.54 -10.56
C ALA A 145 -4.41 -26.67 -9.02
N ASN A 146 -3.67 -27.65 -8.49
CA ASN A 146 -3.70 -28.02 -7.08
C ASN A 146 -2.43 -27.63 -6.32
N HIS A 147 -1.43 -27.06 -6.99
CA HIS A 147 -0.16 -26.73 -6.37
C HIS A 147 -0.33 -25.68 -5.25
N PRO A 148 0.24 -25.90 -4.04
CA PRO A 148 0.08 -24.98 -2.92
C PRO A 148 0.58 -23.57 -3.23
N ALA A 149 1.71 -23.41 -3.92
CA ALA A 149 2.21 -22.08 -4.27
C ALA A 149 1.34 -21.27 -5.24
N ARG A 150 0.28 -21.84 -5.86
CA ARG A 150 -0.65 -21.09 -6.74
C ARG A 150 -1.43 -20.00 -6.01
N ARG A 151 -1.73 -20.23 -4.74
CA ARG A 151 -2.49 -19.25 -3.93
C ARG A 151 -1.51 -18.49 -3.03
N ALA A 152 -1.93 -17.34 -2.53
CA ALA A 152 -1.27 -16.60 -1.47
C ALA A 152 -2.21 -16.43 -0.29
N LEU A 153 -1.68 -16.58 0.93
CA LEU A 153 -2.36 -16.22 2.17
C LEU A 153 -2.42 -14.69 2.29
N VAL A 154 -3.57 -14.18 2.71
CA VAL A 154 -3.82 -12.74 2.87
C VAL A 154 -4.73 -12.50 4.06
N GLU A 155 -4.56 -11.36 4.71
CA GLU A 155 -5.48 -10.83 5.70
C GLU A 155 -6.47 -9.91 4.99
N LEU A 156 -7.75 -10.26 5.01
CA LEU A 156 -8.80 -9.44 4.41
C LEU A 156 -9.30 -8.40 5.41
N VAL A 157 -9.26 -7.13 5.04
CA VAL A 157 -9.60 -6.01 5.92
C VAL A 157 -10.57 -5.06 5.21
N ASN A 158 -11.62 -4.63 5.89
CA ASN A 158 -12.50 -3.59 5.37
C ASN A 158 -11.85 -2.22 5.59
N ILE A 159 -11.71 -1.41 4.55
CA ILE A 159 -11.09 -0.07 4.65
C ILE A 159 -11.88 0.87 5.58
N HIS A 160 -13.17 0.60 5.76
CA HIS A 160 -14.07 1.34 6.66
C HIS A 160 -13.98 0.89 8.11
N ASP A 161 -13.12 -0.07 8.43
CA ASP A 161 -12.85 -0.42 9.81
C ASP A 161 -12.17 0.74 10.55
N THR A 162 -12.55 0.94 11.81
CA THR A 162 -12.09 2.07 12.62
C THR A 162 -10.62 1.93 13.03
N SER A 163 -10.10 0.70 13.08
CA SER A 163 -8.70 0.40 13.40
C SER A 163 -7.72 0.80 12.28
N VAL A 164 -8.17 0.84 11.02
CA VAL A 164 -7.30 1.03 9.83
C VAL A 164 -6.87 2.49 9.68
N LYS A 165 -5.97 3.04 10.48
CA LYS A 165 -5.61 4.47 10.37
C LYS A 165 -4.65 4.73 9.21
N PHE A 166 -4.93 5.77 8.42
CA PHE A 166 -4.03 6.25 7.36
C PHE A 166 -3.25 7.43 7.89
N GLU A 167 -1.93 7.32 7.88
CA GLU A 167 -1.03 8.40 8.25
C GLU A 167 -0.11 8.75 7.07
N PRO A 168 0.02 10.05 6.71
CA PRO A 168 0.97 10.44 5.69
C PRO A 168 2.41 10.19 6.14
N ILE A 169 3.26 9.81 5.19
CA ILE A 169 4.69 9.64 5.42
C ILE A 169 5.39 10.89 4.91
N TYR A 170 5.97 11.68 5.81
CA TYR A 170 6.61 12.94 5.48
C TYR A 170 8.02 12.74 4.90
N ARG A 171 8.58 13.79 4.29
CA ARG A 171 9.94 13.75 3.72
C ARG A 171 10.88 14.63 4.51
N LEU A 172 12.04 14.13 4.87
CA LEU A 172 13.14 14.93 5.39
C LEU A 172 14.30 14.88 4.39
N VAL A 173 14.63 16.02 3.79
CA VAL A 173 15.72 16.11 2.81
C VAL A 173 16.96 16.61 3.54
N ILE A 174 18.04 15.84 3.48
CA ILE A 174 19.28 16.05 4.24
C ILE A 174 20.45 16.32 3.29
N GLY A 175 21.38 17.17 3.71
CA GLY A 175 22.57 17.53 2.94
C GLY A 175 22.28 18.61 1.90
N VAL A 176 21.32 19.49 2.18
CA VAL A 176 20.89 20.58 1.30
C VAL A 176 21.12 21.93 1.96
N ASP A 177 21.22 22.97 1.13
CA ASP A 177 20.98 24.34 1.58
C ASP A 177 19.46 24.57 1.65
N PRO A 178 18.88 24.82 2.85
CA PRO A 178 17.44 24.96 2.99
C PRO A 178 16.84 26.07 2.13
N GLY A 179 17.53 27.21 2.02
CA GLY A 179 17.08 28.35 1.24
C GLY A 179 16.94 28.01 -0.24
N ARG A 180 17.99 27.42 -0.82
CA ARG A 180 17.99 26.98 -2.23
C ARG A 180 16.90 25.96 -2.52
N LEU A 181 16.70 24.97 -1.65
CA LEU A 181 15.68 23.94 -1.87
C LEU A 181 14.26 24.53 -1.79
N ILE A 182 13.98 25.39 -0.81
CA ILE A 182 12.67 26.05 -0.65
C ILE A 182 12.39 27.00 -1.83
N SER A 183 13.40 27.76 -2.27
CA SER A 183 13.27 28.62 -3.46
C SER A 183 13.01 27.81 -4.72
N ALA A 184 13.70 26.68 -4.91
CA ALA A 184 13.46 25.78 -6.03
C ALA A 184 12.05 25.20 -6.03
N LEU A 185 11.52 24.79 -4.87
CA LEU A 185 10.13 24.30 -4.75
C LEU A 185 9.12 25.39 -5.13
N THR A 186 9.39 26.63 -4.72
CA THR A 186 8.51 27.78 -5.01
C THR A 186 8.50 28.09 -6.51
N LEU A 187 9.67 28.08 -7.16
CA LEU A 187 9.77 28.23 -8.62
C LEU A 187 9.05 27.08 -9.34
N TYR A 188 9.26 25.85 -8.92
CA TYR A 188 8.58 24.67 -9.47
C TYR A 188 7.04 24.81 -9.37
N ALA A 189 6.53 25.30 -8.24
CA ALA A 189 5.10 25.57 -8.08
C ALA A 189 4.59 26.67 -9.02
N GLN A 190 5.36 27.74 -9.23
CA GLN A 190 5.02 28.83 -10.13
C GLN A 190 5.00 28.38 -11.60
N GLU A 191 5.99 27.60 -12.03
CA GLU A 191 6.07 27.06 -13.39
C GLU A 191 4.92 26.11 -13.72
N ASN A 192 4.45 25.36 -12.71
CA ASN A 192 3.33 24.45 -12.86
C ASN A 192 1.96 25.13 -12.68
N SER A 193 1.89 26.38 -12.22
CA SER A 193 0.63 27.11 -12.03
C SER A 193 0.14 27.75 -13.33
N ARG A 194 -1.08 27.43 -13.80
CA ARG A 194 -1.73 28.17 -14.90
C ARG A 194 -2.50 29.38 -14.37
N ASN A 195 -2.53 30.47 -15.16
CA ASN A 195 -3.34 31.68 -14.94
C ASN A 195 -4.85 31.42 -15.12
N GLU A 196 -5.40 30.47 -14.38
CA GLU A 196 -6.83 30.22 -14.34
C GLU A 196 -7.34 30.43 -12.91
N THR A 197 -8.57 30.93 -12.80
CA THR A 197 -9.32 31.06 -11.54
C THR A 197 -9.17 29.77 -10.71
N LEU A 198 -8.78 29.93 -9.44
CA LEU A 198 -8.48 28.86 -8.49
C LEU A 198 -9.37 27.61 -8.72
N PRO A 199 -8.82 26.48 -9.18
CA PRO A 199 -9.60 25.25 -9.23
C PRO A 199 -9.96 24.80 -7.81
N GLU A 200 -11.06 24.04 -7.67
CA GLU A 200 -11.56 23.50 -6.38
C GLU A 200 -10.54 22.67 -5.58
N HIS A 201 -9.38 22.34 -6.15
CA HIS A 201 -8.37 21.47 -5.56
C HIS A 201 -6.99 22.12 -5.56
N HIS A 202 -6.68 22.92 -4.53
CA HIS A 202 -5.30 23.32 -4.27
C HIS A 202 -4.53 22.20 -3.55
N GLN A 203 -3.27 21.99 -3.91
CA GLN A 203 -2.35 21.22 -3.07
C GLN A 203 -1.45 22.16 -2.29
N VAL A 204 -1.20 21.83 -1.03
CA VAL A 204 -0.34 22.62 -0.14
C VAL A 204 0.78 21.73 0.38
N ILE A 205 2.02 22.12 0.11
CA ILE A 205 3.21 21.52 0.71
C ILE A 205 3.72 22.45 1.79
N TYR A 206 3.71 21.99 3.02
CA TYR A 206 4.30 22.68 4.16
C TYR A 206 5.77 22.31 4.26
N TYR A 207 6.62 23.27 4.61
CA TYR A 207 8.03 23.03 4.87
C TYR A 207 8.46 23.61 6.21
N LYS A 208 9.48 22.99 6.80
CA LYS A 208 10.16 23.44 8.00
C LYS A 208 11.65 23.17 7.90
N SER A 209 12.45 24.12 8.34
CA SER A 209 13.89 24.01 8.49
C SER A 209 14.34 24.82 9.71
N TYR A 210 15.64 24.84 10.01
CA TYR A 210 16.16 25.55 11.16
C TYR A 210 15.73 27.03 11.18
N GLY A 211 14.87 27.39 12.14
CA GLY A 211 14.37 28.75 12.32
C GLY A 211 13.41 29.26 11.23
N THR A 212 13.01 28.42 10.27
CA THR A 212 12.15 28.83 9.15
C THR A 212 11.04 27.80 8.92
N LYS A 213 9.83 28.27 8.62
CA LYS A 213 8.70 27.45 8.21
C LYS A 213 7.84 28.20 7.22
N GLY A 214 7.08 27.49 6.41
CA GLY A 214 6.13 28.08 5.49
C GLY A 214 5.39 27.02 4.69
N GLU A 215 4.75 27.47 3.63
CA GLU A 215 3.93 26.64 2.75
C GLU A 215 4.09 27.09 1.30
N VAL A 216 3.91 26.15 0.38
CA VAL A 216 3.90 26.37 -1.07
C VAL A 216 2.60 25.81 -1.63
N TYR A 217 1.89 26.65 -2.37
CA TYR A 217 0.62 26.32 -3.00
C TYR A 217 0.82 25.93 -4.45
N PHE A 218 0.12 24.88 -4.86
CA PHE A 218 0.01 24.46 -6.25
C PHE A 218 -1.43 24.65 -6.69
N THR A 219 -1.66 25.60 -7.61
CA THR A 219 -2.97 25.83 -8.23
C THR A 219 -3.24 24.85 -9.36
N THR A 220 -2.19 24.32 -9.98
CA THR A 220 -2.27 23.18 -10.91
C THR A 220 -1.16 22.22 -10.54
N ALA A 221 -1.52 21.11 -9.89
CA ALA A 221 -0.54 20.14 -9.43
C ALA A 221 -0.19 19.14 -10.54
N PRO A 222 1.11 18.80 -10.72
CA PRO A 222 1.53 17.81 -11.71
C PRO A 222 1.04 16.39 -11.38
N HIS A 223 0.74 16.12 -10.11
CA HIS A 223 0.21 14.84 -9.64
C HIS A 223 -1.07 15.02 -8.83
N MET A 224 -1.90 13.97 -8.76
CA MET A 224 -3.17 14.01 -8.02
C MET A 224 -2.97 14.09 -6.50
N LEU A 225 -1.94 13.41 -5.96
CA LEU A 225 -1.58 13.52 -4.55
C LEU A 225 -0.45 14.51 -4.34
N THR A 226 -0.55 15.28 -3.26
CA THR A 226 0.49 16.23 -2.84
C THR A 226 1.86 15.56 -2.67
N VAL A 227 1.90 14.33 -2.17
CA VAL A 227 3.14 13.55 -2.06
C VAL A 227 3.74 13.20 -3.41
N GLY A 228 2.92 12.95 -4.44
CA GLY A 228 3.40 12.70 -5.79
C GLY A 228 4.04 13.95 -6.40
N THR A 229 3.41 15.11 -6.21
CA THR A 229 3.95 16.41 -6.62
C THR A 229 5.28 16.70 -5.94
N LEU A 230 5.35 16.46 -4.63
CA LEU A 230 6.59 16.62 -3.86
C LEU A 230 7.69 15.67 -4.36
N ASP A 231 7.39 14.38 -4.51
CA ASP A 231 8.38 13.37 -4.92
C ASP A 231 8.92 13.66 -6.32
N ALA A 232 8.08 14.10 -7.26
CA ALA A 232 8.51 14.50 -8.60
C ALA A 232 9.50 15.68 -8.57
N PHE A 233 9.16 16.72 -7.80
CA PHE A 233 10.07 17.85 -7.57
C PHE A 233 11.39 17.40 -6.92
N LEU A 234 11.32 16.57 -5.88
CA LEU A 234 12.51 16.12 -5.16
C LEU A 234 13.42 15.26 -6.06
N ASP A 235 12.86 14.37 -6.85
CA ASP A 235 13.61 13.56 -7.80
C ASP A 235 14.31 14.45 -8.85
N GLU A 236 13.64 15.48 -9.38
CA GLU A 236 14.25 16.46 -10.29
C GLU A 236 15.39 17.26 -9.62
N TYR A 237 15.14 17.79 -8.42
CA TYR A 237 16.13 18.56 -7.66
C TYR A 237 17.38 17.74 -7.34
N ILE A 238 17.20 16.49 -6.91
CA ILE A 238 18.31 15.60 -6.53
C ILE A 238 19.14 15.19 -7.75
N ASN A 239 18.49 14.99 -8.90
CA ASN A 239 19.18 14.61 -10.13
C ASN A 239 19.93 15.78 -10.78
N SER A 240 19.46 17.01 -10.58
CA SER A 240 20.13 18.23 -11.06
C SER A 240 21.18 18.79 -10.08
N SER A 241 21.21 18.31 -8.84
CA SER A 241 22.15 18.77 -7.81
C SER A 241 23.61 18.36 -8.09
N PRO A 242 24.56 19.31 -8.18
CA PRO A 242 25.98 18.98 -8.38
C PRO A 242 26.61 18.45 -7.09
N GLY A 243 27.53 17.49 -7.21
CA GLY A 243 28.32 16.96 -6.10
C GLY A 243 27.62 15.85 -5.30
N LYS A 244 27.74 15.90 -3.96
CA LYS A 244 27.12 14.87 -3.09
C LYS A 244 25.60 15.04 -3.13
N LYS A 245 24.90 14.00 -3.60
CA LYS A 245 23.45 14.01 -3.70
C LYS A 245 22.78 14.14 -2.33
N PRO A 246 21.72 14.96 -2.20
CA PRO A 246 20.87 14.97 -1.02
C PRO A 246 20.27 13.61 -0.73
N VAL A 247 19.97 13.35 0.54
CA VAL A 247 19.29 12.12 0.98
C VAL A 247 17.87 12.46 1.39
N VAL A 248 16.90 11.72 0.85
CA VAL A 248 15.50 11.81 1.28
C VAL A 248 15.22 10.70 2.29
N ASP A 249 14.84 11.10 3.49
CA ASP A 249 14.41 10.21 4.55
C ASP A 249 12.87 10.26 4.71
N TYR A 250 12.29 9.15 5.13
CA TYR A 250 10.84 8.94 5.22
C TYR A 250 10.41 8.96 6.68
N ILE A 251 9.70 10.00 7.10
CA ILE A 251 9.44 10.27 8.52
C ILE A 251 7.96 10.01 8.86
N HIS A 252 7.76 9.16 9.87
CA HIS A 252 6.44 8.94 10.48
C HIS A 252 6.22 9.91 11.65
N GLY A 253 5.04 10.53 11.68
CA GLY A 253 4.63 11.46 12.72
C GLY A 253 5.19 12.87 12.54
N MET A 254 4.31 13.86 12.71
CA MET A 254 4.65 15.27 12.52
C MET A 254 5.65 15.78 13.57
N GLU A 255 5.58 15.27 14.79
CA GLU A 255 6.49 15.63 15.88
C GLU A 255 7.95 15.25 15.56
N ASN A 256 8.17 14.02 15.06
CA ASN A 256 9.50 13.57 14.66
C ASN A 256 10.08 14.40 13.52
N LEU A 257 9.26 14.70 12.49
CA LEU A 257 9.67 15.55 11.39
C LEU A 257 10.09 16.94 11.89
N ASN A 258 9.25 17.55 12.73
CA ASN A 258 9.50 18.87 13.30
C ASN A 258 10.81 18.91 14.08
N ARG A 259 11.02 17.93 14.98
CA ARG A 259 12.23 17.83 15.79
C ARG A 259 13.49 17.69 14.91
N LEU A 260 13.44 16.84 13.88
CA LEU A 260 14.58 16.64 12.97
C LEU A 260 14.87 17.90 12.13
N ALA A 261 13.83 18.55 11.61
CA ALA A 261 13.96 19.79 10.84
C ALA A 261 14.47 20.98 11.68
N GLU A 262 14.19 21.01 12.99
CA GLU A 262 14.68 22.04 13.91
C GLU A 262 16.10 21.81 14.41
N THR A 263 16.57 20.57 14.43
CA THR A 263 17.90 20.22 14.95
C THR A 263 18.99 20.24 13.88
N ARG A 264 18.62 20.06 12.62
CA ARG A 264 19.55 20.02 11.49
C ARG A 264 19.55 21.32 10.71
N ARG A 265 20.74 21.91 10.52
CA ARG A 265 20.91 23.11 9.69
C ARG A 265 20.99 22.79 8.19
N ASP A 266 21.27 21.54 7.85
CA ASP A 266 21.46 21.02 6.49
C ASP A 266 20.23 20.27 5.97
N ALA A 267 19.03 20.57 6.50
CA ALA A 267 17.83 19.80 6.19
C ALA A 267 16.56 20.64 6.06
N VAL A 268 15.61 20.09 5.31
CA VAL A 268 14.23 20.60 5.19
C VAL A 268 13.27 19.44 5.37
N GLY A 269 12.35 19.57 6.33
CA GLY A 269 11.21 18.68 6.50
C GLY A 269 10.03 19.18 5.69
N PHE A 270 9.41 18.30 4.91
CA PHE A 270 8.19 18.56 4.13
C PHE A 270 7.03 17.74 4.66
N SER A 271 5.91 18.42 4.92
CA SER A 271 4.66 17.81 5.33
C SER A 271 3.51 18.25 4.42
N PHE A 272 2.46 17.44 4.39
CA PHE A 272 1.28 17.65 3.53
C PHE A 272 0.08 16.96 4.16
N THR A 273 -1.11 17.34 3.72
CA THR A 273 -2.34 16.65 4.11
C THR A 273 -2.34 15.24 3.52
N GLY A 274 -2.57 14.25 4.37
CA GLY A 274 -2.64 12.85 3.94
C GLY A 274 -3.92 12.54 3.17
N MET A 275 -3.86 11.49 2.36
CA MET A 275 -5.03 10.89 1.70
C MET A 275 -6.02 10.37 2.75
N LYS A 276 -7.33 10.54 2.50
CA LYS A 276 -8.36 9.89 3.31
C LYS A 276 -8.58 8.45 2.85
N LYS A 277 -8.93 7.56 3.78
CA LYS A 277 -9.12 6.13 3.48
C LYS A 277 -10.11 5.89 2.32
N ASN A 278 -11.23 6.61 2.32
CA ASN A 278 -12.29 6.50 1.29
C ASN A 278 -11.87 7.01 -0.10
N GLU A 279 -10.73 7.69 -0.21
CA GLU A 279 -10.18 8.14 -1.49
C GLU A 279 -9.31 7.05 -2.14
N LEU A 280 -8.90 6.01 -1.41
CA LEU A 280 -7.92 5.02 -1.89
C LEU A 280 -8.42 4.29 -3.15
N PHE A 281 -9.59 3.68 -3.10
CA PHE A 281 -10.11 2.87 -4.21
C PHE A 281 -10.35 3.71 -5.45
N ALA A 282 -11.06 4.83 -5.31
CA ALA A 282 -11.30 5.77 -6.41
C ALA A 282 -9.98 6.25 -7.04
N SER A 283 -8.96 6.51 -6.21
CA SER A 283 -7.63 6.92 -6.68
C SER A 283 -6.94 5.81 -7.49
N VAL A 284 -6.90 4.58 -6.97
CA VAL A 284 -6.27 3.44 -7.65
C VAL A 284 -7.00 3.08 -8.94
N ILE A 285 -8.33 3.16 -8.95
CA ILE A 285 -9.15 2.90 -10.14
C ILE A 285 -8.88 3.95 -11.22
N LYS A 286 -8.81 5.23 -10.84
CA LYS A 286 -8.72 6.33 -11.80
C LYS A 286 -7.30 6.53 -12.33
N TYR A 287 -6.28 6.30 -11.50
CA TYR A 287 -4.90 6.70 -11.78
C TYR A 287 -3.87 5.57 -11.68
N GLY A 288 -4.26 4.38 -11.22
CA GLY A 288 -3.34 3.27 -10.97
C GLY A 288 -2.62 3.37 -9.62
N PRO A 289 -1.50 2.65 -9.44
CA PRO A 289 -0.78 2.61 -8.18
C PRO A 289 -0.32 4.00 -7.71
N LEU A 290 -0.39 4.23 -6.40
CA LEU A 290 0.00 5.49 -5.78
C LEU A 290 1.53 5.62 -5.69
N PRO A 291 2.06 6.85 -5.52
CA PRO A 291 3.47 7.08 -5.26
C PRO A 291 3.98 6.27 -4.08
N ARG A 292 5.26 5.92 -4.13
CA ARG A 292 5.93 5.17 -3.07
C ARG A 292 5.76 5.87 -1.72
N LYS A 293 5.49 5.09 -0.67
CA LYS A 293 5.36 5.62 0.70
C LYS A 293 4.44 6.84 0.77
N ALA A 294 3.29 6.78 0.10
CA ALA A 294 2.29 7.84 0.15
C ALA A 294 1.60 7.92 1.53
N PHE A 295 1.33 6.76 2.14
CA PHE A 295 0.73 6.63 3.46
C PHE A 295 1.24 5.36 4.15
N SER A 296 1.06 5.30 5.45
CA SER A 296 1.16 4.07 6.25
C SER A 296 -0.21 3.69 6.81
N ILE A 297 -0.47 2.38 6.85
CA ILE A 297 -1.59 1.79 7.56
C ILE A 297 -1.12 1.34 8.95
N GLY A 298 -1.80 1.81 10.00
CA GLY A 298 -1.51 1.47 11.40
C GLY A 298 -0.23 2.12 11.96
N SER A 299 -0.04 2.02 13.27
CA SER A 299 1.18 2.48 13.92
C SER A 299 2.30 1.43 13.80
N ALA A 300 3.56 1.82 14.01
CA ALA A 300 4.68 0.86 13.98
C ALA A 300 4.54 -0.25 15.04
N ASP A 301 3.84 0.02 16.14
CA ASP A 301 3.64 -0.91 17.23
C ASP A 301 2.58 -1.98 16.92
N ASP A 302 1.68 -1.70 15.99
CA ASP A 302 0.61 -2.62 15.55
C ASP A 302 1.12 -3.71 14.58
N LYS A 303 2.34 -3.57 14.03
CA LYS A 303 2.87 -4.44 12.96
C LYS A 303 3.62 -5.68 13.44
N ARG A 304 3.43 -6.09 14.70
CA ARG A 304 4.35 -7.03 15.38
C ARG A 304 3.94 -8.51 15.32
N TYR A 305 2.69 -8.83 15.00
CA TYR A 305 2.15 -10.18 15.20
C TYR A 305 1.75 -10.83 13.87
N TYR A 306 2.42 -11.94 13.54
CA TYR A 306 2.05 -12.83 12.44
C TYR A 306 1.64 -14.18 13.02
N VAL A 307 0.35 -14.49 12.91
CA VAL A 307 -0.26 -15.63 13.60
C VAL A 307 -0.56 -16.80 12.67
N GLU A 308 -0.69 -16.55 11.38
CA GLU A 308 -1.07 -17.55 10.40
C GLU A 308 0.07 -17.87 9.44
N ALA A 309 0.27 -19.16 9.20
CA ALA A 309 1.27 -19.69 8.29
C ALA A 309 0.60 -20.60 7.27
N ARG A 310 1.19 -20.67 6.07
CA ARG A 310 0.69 -21.49 4.99
C ARG A 310 1.81 -22.33 4.39
N ARG A 311 1.48 -23.55 4.03
CA ARG A 311 2.38 -24.43 3.29
C ARG A 311 2.45 -24.05 1.82
N ILE A 312 3.67 -24.01 1.26
CA ILE A 312 3.92 -23.61 -0.14
C ILE A 312 4.59 -24.70 -0.99
N LYS A 313 4.98 -25.82 -0.37
CA LYS A 313 5.52 -27.01 -1.02
C LYS A 313 4.55 -28.19 -0.90
N THR A 314 4.54 -29.06 -1.90
CA THR A 314 3.82 -30.35 -1.92
C THR A 314 4.45 -31.35 -0.94
N ASP A 315 3.80 -32.50 -0.71
CA ASP A 315 4.37 -33.59 0.09
C ASP A 315 5.64 -34.17 -0.55
N ALA A 316 5.61 -34.36 -1.87
CA ALA A 316 6.76 -34.85 -2.63
C ALA A 316 8.00 -33.94 -2.44
N GLU A 317 7.82 -32.62 -2.50
CA GLU A 317 8.91 -31.64 -2.33
C GLU A 317 9.46 -31.52 -0.90
N LEU A 318 8.72 -32.00 0.13
CA LEU A 318 9.21 -32.03 1.51
C LEU A 318 9.89 -33.36 1.86
N SER A 319 9.57 -34.43 1.13
CA SER A 319 10.11 -35.77 1.37
C SER A 319 11.42 -36.08 0.66
N GLY A 320 11.85 -35.24 -0.29
CA GLY A 320 13.11 -35.35 -1.03
C GLY A 320 14.16 -34.37 -0.54
#